data_AF-A0A1B8CBL4-F1
#
_entry.id   AF-A0A1B8CBL4-F1
#
_cell.length_a   1.000
_cell.length_b   1.000
_cell.length_c   1.000
_cell.angle_alpha   90.00
_cell.angle_beta   90.00
_cell.angle_gamma   90.00
#
_symmetry.space_group_name_H-M   'P 1'
#
loop_
_entity.id
_entity.type
_entity.pdbx_description
1 polymer ?
#
loop_
_entity_poly.entity_id
_entity_poly.type
_entity_poly.pdbx_seq_one_letter_code
_entity_poly.pdbx_strand_id
1 'polypeptide(L)'
;MPIMSLKPLKQSLRDTTNERFDEDVTSWRTLWDIFLEMLYRCKCPRVYVIVDALDECQDDGMADLLKLIVRTGLDQPSKIKWLLTSRPLDSAKQELLAGSDQTYITSKAIELDRRRHYGPTLRQRIETELAAKAEDTFLWVSLVCRRLESVDQSEALTTIQDLPPGLPAFYRRVFHQLNEGESAVITGCMRLLKAMILAYRPLNVEEVGSVTGLSDQLVAIEAWVDRCASFVKRRGTDIEFVHQSARDYLAGKDGQSIFDSYEHYGHGEIALNCLAHLTERLKVNLVDLLQPDSTRDLMKRNKLVASVDYATTMWVRHLEGANRTALIQNALAERGEVGTFLRIRLLEWLECLSLLDRLPSAIETLSTLTDVLKKNALLSMLAPQTSVVRRNNLDKLPMWLRKVPQIEDSWASLIQTLAGHSSSVWAVAFSPDGKQIASGSDDKTIKLWDARTGDLQKTLAGHSYSVAAVAFSPDGKQIASGSDNETIKLWDVAKSMKVSKLLGSTVGSHLKFRTWRGIETSKPVFFLKFSTNGPYLVTNLGHINIESILANTQSLSAESLENL
;
A
#
# COMPACT_ATOMS: atom_id res chain seq x y z
N MET A 1 -0.83 -8.18 26.78
CA MET A 1 0.43 -7.55 26.30
C MET A 1 0.14 -6.78 25.04
N PRO A 2 0.46 -5.48 24.94
CA PRO A 2 0.33 -4.76 23.67
C PRO A 2 1.45 -5.20 22.73
N ILE A 3 1.09 -5.78 21.58
CA ILE A 3 2.02 -6.05 20.48
C ILE A 3 2.17 -4.74 19.71
N MET A 4 3.31 -4.07 19.83
CA MET A 4 3.63 -2.92 18.99
C MET A 4 4.05 -3.40 17.60
N SER A 5 3.25 -3.06 16.58
CA SER A 5 3.58 -3.34 15.19
C SER A 5 4.48 -2.25 14.63
N LEU A 6 5.69 -2.61 14.19
CA LEU A 6 6.68 -1.73 13.56
C LEU A 6 6.36 -1.39 12.08
N LYS A 7 5.18 -1.76 11.57
CA LYS A 7 4.77 -1.53 10.17
C LYS A 7 4.88 -0.06 9.70
N PRO A 8 4.49 0.97 10.49
CA PRO A 8 4.55 2.36 10.03
C PRO A 8 5.98 2.90 9.90
N LEU A 9 6.92 2.37 10.70
CA LEU A 9 8.29 2.87 10.78
C LEU A 9 9.19 2.30 9.69
N LYS A 10 8.88 1.07 9.22
CA LYS A 10 9.53 0.43 8.06
C LYS A 10 9.36 1.21 6.75
N GLN A 11 8.30 2.02 6.64
CA GLN A 11 7.98 2.75 5.41
C GLN A 11 8.69 4.09 5.27
N SER A 12 9.12 4.72 6.37
CA SER A 12 9.77 6.05 6.31
C SER A 12 11.30 5.99 6.19
N LEU A 13 11.91 4.80 6.28
CA LEU A 13 13.37 4.61 6.40
C LEU A 13 13.97 3.70 5.32
N ARG A 14 13.16 3.35 4.31
CA ARG A 14 13.59 2.54 3.16
C ARG A 14 14.10 3.50 2.09
N ASP A 15 15.33 3.29 1.61
CA ASP A 15 15.78 3.97 0.39
C ASP A 15 14.95 3.44 -0.79
N THR A 16 14.27 4.35 -1.46
CA THR A 16 13.29 4.08 -2.51
C THR A 16 13.91 3.72 -3.87
N THR A 17 15.24 3.56 -3.94
CA THR A 17 15.96 3.37 -5.21
C THR A 17 16.50 1.96 -5.48
N ASN A 18 16.76 1.15 -4.44
CA ASN A 18 17.42 -0.16 -4.59
C ASN A 18 16.78 -1.30 -3.77
N GLU A 19 15.61 -1.07 -3.15
CA GLU A 19 14.95 -1.95 -2.19
C GLU A 19 15.82 -2.47 -1.01
N ARG A 20 17.08 -2.05 -0.89
CA ARG A 20 17.99 -2.25 0.24
C ARG A 20 17.89 -1.05 1.19
N PHE A 21 18.20 -1.26 2.47
CA PHE A 21 18.73 -0.13 3.24
C PHE A 21 20.02 0.28 2.56
N ASP A 22 20.19 1.58 2.28
CA ASP A 22 21.38 2.13 1.63
C ASP A 22 22.62 1.40 2.19
N GLU A 23 23.55 0.98 1.33
CA GLU A 23 24.77 0.27 1.74
C GLU A 23 25.64 1.11 2.69
N ASP A 24 25.22 2.34 2.94
CA ASP A 24 25.68 3.13 4.04
C ASP A 24 25.05 2.68 5.37
N VAL A 25 25.90 2.32 6.31
CA VAL A 25 25.59 1.79 7.65
C VAL A 25 24.68 2.73 8.47
N THR A 26 24.31 3.88 7.94
CA THR A 26 23.45 4.94 8.49
C THR A 26 21.95 4.60 8.51
N SER A 27 21.39 3.92 7.50
CA SER A 27 19.93 3.66 7.45
C SER A 27 19.44 2.60 8.45
N TRP A 28 20.14 1.46 8.53
CA TRP A 28 19.86 0.42 9.52
C TRP A 28 20.18 0.87 10.96
N ARG A 29 21.27 1.64 11.15
CA ARG A 29 21.56 2.28 12.45
C ARG A 29 20.46 3.24 12.87
N THR A 30 19.94 4.05 11.96
CA THR A 30 18.84 4.99 12.27
C THR A 30 17.58 4.23 12.73
N LEU A 31 17.22 3.14 12.04
CA LEU A 31 16.11 2.28 12.47
C LEU A 31 16.37 1.64 13.84
N TRP A 32 17.59 1.17 14.05
CA TRP A 32 18.02 0.59 15.31
C TRP A 32 17.95 1.61 16.46
N ASP A 33 18.40 2.84 16.23
CA ASP A 33 18.39 3.92 17.19
C ASP A 33 16.95 4.34 17.55
N ILE A 34 16.05 4.42 16.55
CA ILE A 34 14.64 4.68 16.81
C ILE A 34 14.01 3.53 17.60
N PHE A 35 14.32 2.28 17.25
CA PHE A 35 13.82 1.12 17.97
C PHE A 35 14.31 1.12 19.43
N LEU A 36 15.59 1.40 19.66
CA LEU A 36 16.15 1.56 21.00
C LEU A 36 15.47 2.70 21.75
N GLU A 37 15.27 3.86 21.13
CA GLU A 37 14.56 5.00 21.73
C GLU A 37 13.12 4.63 22.14
N MET A 38 12.42 3.83 21.31
CA MET A 38 11.11 3.29 21.64
C MET A 38 11.15 2.37 22.86
N LEU A 39 12.15 1.49 22.94
CA LEU A 39 12.35 0.60 24.10
C LEU A 39 12.72 1.41 25.36
N TYR A 40 13.51 2.48 25.22
CA TYR A 40 13.89 3.36 26.33
C TYR A 40 12.69 4.14 26.87
N ARG A 41 11.90 4.75 25.99
CA ARG A 41 10.68 5.50 26.35
C ARG A 41 9.51 4.62 26.78
N CYS A 42 9.60 3.31 26.57
CA CYS A 42 8.60 2.36 27.04
C CYS A 42 8.48 2.43 28.57
N LYS A 43 7.27 2.73 29.08
CA LYS A 43 6.98 2.82 30.52
C LYS A 43 6.95 1.46 31.22
N CYS A 44 7.07 0.35 30.49
CA CYS A 44 7.07 -0.99 31.06
C CYS A 44 8.33 -1.21 31.93
N PRO A 45 8.19 -1.80 33.12
CA PRO A 45 9.32 -2.04 34.04
C PRO A 45 10.29 -3.09 33.51
N ARG A 46 9.82 -4.02 32.68
CA ARG A 46 10.61 -4.98 31.91
C ARG A 46 10.06 -5.11 30.50
N VAL A 47 10.95 -5.24 29.53
CA VAL A 47 10.61 -5.45 28.12
C VAL A 47 11.31 -6.70 27.63
N TYR A 48 10.54 -7.62 27.06
CA TYR A 48 11.06 -8.82 26.41
C TYR A 48 11.00 -8.62 24.90
N VAL A 49 12.15 -8.71 24.25
CA VAL A 49 12.25 -8.66 22.79
C VAL A 49 12.52 -10.08 22.31
N ILE A 50 11.60 -10.62 21.52
CA ILE A 50 11.70 -11.96 20.96
C ILE A 50 12.01 -11.81 19.47
N VAL A 51 13.17 -12.31 19.05
CA VAL A 51 13.55 -12.40 17.64
C VAL A 51 13.46 -13.87 17.27
N ASP A 52 12.53 -14.18 16.36
CA ASP A 52 12.24 -15.54 15.94
C ASP A 52 12.94 -15.86 14.61
N ALA A 53 13.41 -17.10 14.46
CA ALA A 53 14.02 -17.64 13.24
C ALA A 53 15.18 -16.79 12.68
N LEU A 54 16.16 -16.49 13.55
CA LEU A 54 17.31 -15.63 13.22
C LEU A 54 18.13 -16.12 12.02
N ASP A 55 18.14 -17.43 11.78
CA ASP A 55 18.81 -18.07 10.64
C ASP A 55 18.10 -17.87 9.29
N GLU A 56 16.89 -17.29 9.28
CA GLU A 56 16.17 -16.91 8.05
C GLU A 56 16.56 -15.50 7.55
N CYS A 57 17.41 -14.78 8.29
CA CYS A 57 18.00 -13.53 7.81
C CYS A 57 18.93 -13.84 6.61
N GLN A 58 18.66 -13.22 5.46
CA GLN A 58 19.54 -13.30 4.28
C GLN A 58 20.84 -12.49 4.53
N ASP A 59 21.96 -12.95 3.95
CA ASP A 59 23.29 -12.29 3.95
C ASP A 59 23.95 -12.05 5.33
N ASP A 60 24.90 -11.10 5.39
CA ASP A 60 25.66 -10.66 6.59
C ASP A 60 24.78 -9.95 7.66
N GLY A 61 23.49 -9.73 7.37
CA GLY A 61 22.57 -8.98 8.24
C GLY A 61 22.33 -9.61 9.61
N MET A 62 22.40 -10.95 9.71
CA MET A 62 22.36 -11.66 11.00
C MET A 62 23.54 -11.24 11.90
N ALA A 63 24.75 -11.23 11.33
CA ALA A 63 25.96 -10.91 12.08
C ALA A 63 25.93 -9.47 12.57
N ASP A 64 25.41 -8.53 11.76
CA ASP A 64 25.33 -7.13 12.13
C ASP A 64 24.23 -6.83 13.16
N LEU A 65 23.07 -7.49 13.06
CA LEU A 65 22.03 -7.46 14.11
C LEU A 65 22.57 -7.97 15.45
N LEU A 66 23.27 -9.11 15.45
CA LEU A 66 23.89 -9.66 16.66
C LEU A 66 24.96 -8.72 17.23
N LYS A 67 25.83 -8.15 16.39
CA LYS A 67 26.82 -7.14 16.81
C LYS A 67 26.15 -5.92 17.44
N LEU A 68 25.02 -5.46 16.91
CA LEU A 68 24.25 -4.33 17.46
C LEU A 68 23.63 -4.66 18.82
N ILE A 69 23.01 -5.84 18.97
CA ILE A 69 22.51 -6.31 20.27
C ILE A 69 23.63 -6.34 21.30
N VAL A 70 24.80 -6.86 20.93
CA VAL A 70 25.97 -6.93 21.84
C VAL A 70 26.51 -5.55 22.18
N ARG A 71 26.66 -4.66 21.19
CA ARG A 71 27.26 -3.33 21.36
C ARG A 71 26.38 -2.31 22.07
N THR A 72 25.06 -2.44 21.97
CA THR A 72 24.12 -1.41 22.45
C THR A 72 23.04 -1.95 23.38
N GLY A 73 22.70 -3.24 23.28
CA GLY A 73 21.63 -3.88 24.03
C GLY A 73 22.08 -4.50 25.36
N LEU A 74 23.38 -4.68 25.59
CA LEU A 74 23.94 -5.27 26.82
C LEU A 74 24.33 -4.24 27.89
N ASP A 75 24.37 -2.94 27.55
CA ASP A 75 24.81 -1.87 28.46
C ASP A 75 23.82 -1.59 29.61
N GLN A 76 22.58 -2.12 29.55
CA GLN A 76 21.61 -2.04 30.65
C GLN A 76 20.86 -3.36 30.88
N PRO A 77 21.48 -4.34 31.57
CA PRO A 77 20.96 -5.71 31.68
C PRO A 77 19.67 -5.89 32.52
N SER A 78 19.12 -4.82 33.11
CA SER A 78 17.99 -4.90 34.07
C SER A 78 16.60 -4.69 33.45
N LYS A 79 16.44 -3.80 32.44
CA LYS A 79 15.12 -3.44 31.86
C LYS A 79 14.76 -4.27 30.62
N ILE A 80 15.70 -4.53 29.71
CA ILE A 80 15.44 -5.21 28.44
C ILE A 80 16.01 -6.63 28.49
N LYS A 81 15.22 -7.62 28.07
CA LYS A 81 15.64 -9.03 27.94
C LYS A 81 15.41 -9.48 26.50
N TRP A 82 16.47 -10.01 25.89
CA TRP A 82 16.44 -10.52 24.53
C TRP A 82 16.28 -12.03 24.55
N LEU A 83 15.37 -12.56 23.74
CA LEU A 83 15.23 -13.97 23.44
C LEU A 83 15.38 -14.15 21.94
N LEU A 84 16.35 -14.95 21.53
CA LEU A 84 16.65 -15.22 20.13
C LEU A 84 16.37 -16.70 19.87
N THR A 85 15.64 -17.01 18.81
CA THR A 85 15.46 -18.38 18.31
C THR A 85 16.17 -18.51 16.95
N SER A 86 16.74 -19.68 16.68
CA SER A 86 17.45 -20.00 15.44
C SER A 86 17.43 -21.51 15.26
N ARG A 87 17.42 -22.01 14.02
CA ARG A 87 17.81 -23.40 13.75
C ARG A 87 19.22 -23.62 14.34
N PRO A 88 19.48 -24.78 14.98
CA PRO A 88 20.74 -25.02 15.66
C PRO A 88 21.92 -25.04 14.69
N LEU A 89 23.00 -24.34 15.04
CA LEU A 89 24.34 -24.57 14.48
C LEU A 89 24.68 -26.06 14.71
N ASP A 90 25.17 -26.74 13.68
CA ASP A 90 25.20 -28.22 13.60
C ASP A 90 25.77 -28.95 14.82
N SER A 91 26.63 -28.31 15.62
CA SER A 91 27.19 -28.86 16.86
C SER A 91 26.31 -28.69 18.12
N ALA A 92 25.47 -27.65 18.20
CA ALA A 92 24.56 -27.44 19.33
C ALA A 92 23.34 -28.39 19.31
N LYS A 93 23.05 -28.96 18.14
CA LYS A 93 21.93 -29.87 17.89
C LYS A 93 22.08 -31.21 18.60
N GLN A 94 23.31 -31.69 18.78
CA GLN A 94 23.59 -32.98 19.41
C GLN A 94 23.59 -32.94 20.94
N GLU A 95 23.86 -31.80 21.57
CA GLU A 95 23.99 -31.74 23.05
C GLU A 95 22.78 -31.15 23.79
N LEU A 96 21.95 -30.29 23.15
CA LEU A 96 20.85 -29.59 23.84
C LEU A 96 19.47 -30.27 23.78
N LEU A 97 19.25 -31.22 22.85
CA LEU A 97 17.91 -31.78 22.57
C LEU A 97 17.71 -33.23 23.02
N ALA A 98 18.70 -33.89 23.62
CA ALA A 98 18.62 -35.29 24.01
C ALA A 98 17.63 -35.61 25.16
N GLY A 99 16.81 -34.65 25.62
CA GLY A 99 15.81 -34.83 26.69
C GLY A 99 14.51 -34.03 26.54
N SER A 100 14.33 -33.22 25.50
CA SER A 100 13.15 -32.35 25.33
C SER A 100 11.95 -33.01 24.66
N ASP A 101 12.19 -34.08 23.90
CA ASP A 101 11.25 -34.53 22.87
C ASP A 101 10.06 -35.28 23.45
N GLN A 102 10.31 -36.13 24.45
CA GLN A 102 9.25 -36.87 25.12
C GLN A 102 8.28 -35.94 25.86
N THR A 103 8.78 -34.89 26.52
CA THR A 103 7.95 -33.97 27.30
C THR A 103 6.93 -33.24 26.41
N TYR A 104 7.34 -32.83 25.21
CA TYR A 104 6.43 -32.22 24.24
C TYR A 104 5.38 -33.22 23.72
N ILE A 105 5.80 -34.44 23.39
CA ILE A 105 4.91 -35.49 22.89
C ILE A 105 3.86 -35.84 23.96
N THR A 106 4.27 -36.04 25.21
CA THR A 106 3.36 -36.28 26.34
C THR A 106 2.38 -35.11 26.50
N SER A 107 2.87 -33.87 26.46
CA SER A 107 2.02 -32.67 26.55
C SER A 107 0.96 -32.61 25.44
N LYS A 108 1.37 -32.87 24.19
CA LYS A 108 0.46 -32.91 23.03
C LYS A 108 -0.54 -34.05 23.08
N ALA A 109 -0.12 -35.24 23.53
CA ALA A 109 -1.01 -36.37 23.72
C ALA A 109 -2.06 -36.09 24.80
N ILE A 110 -1.69 -35.41 25.90
CA ILE A 110 -2.62 -34.96 26.94
C ILE A 110 -3.59 -33.90 26.38
N GLU A 111 -3.10 -32.93 25.60
CA GLU A 111 -3.95 -31.92 24.98
C GLU A 111 -5.00 -32.57 24.05
N LEU A 112 -4.58 -33.53 23.24
CA LEU A 112 -5.46 -34.26 22.31
C LEU A 112 -6.48 -35.13 23.06
N ASP A 113 -6.05 -35.82 24.12
CA ASP A 113 -6.93 -36.60 25.01
C ASP A 113 -8.00 -35.74 25.68
N ARG A 114 -7.66 -34.52 26.11
CA ARG A 114 -8.65 -33.58 26.66
C ARG A 114 -9.73 -33.19 25.66
N ARG A 115 -9.38 -33.09 24.37
CA ARG A 115 -10.31 -32.68 23.31
C ARG A 115 -11.15 -33.85 22.77
N ARG A 116 -10.57 -35.05 22.69
CA ARG A 116 -11.16 -36.22 22.02
C ARG A 116 -11.57 -37.34 22.99
N HIS A 117 -11.30 -37.19 24.29
CA HIS A 117 -11.66 -38.14 25.35
C HIS A 117 -11.17 -39.57 25.09
N TYR A 118 -9.88 -39.70 24.76
CA TYR A 118 -9.26 -40.99 24.43
C TYR A 118 -9.16 -41.93 25.62
N GLY A 119 -9.02 -41.39 26.82
CA GLY A 119 -8.80 -42.16 28.03
C GLY A 119 -7.34 -42.63 28.16
N PRO A 120 -6.94 -43.10 29.36
CA PRO A 120 -5.54 -43.30 29.70
C PRO A 120 -4.85 -44.35 28.81
N THR A 121 -5.55 -45.46 28.49
CA THR A 121 -4.98 -46.57 27.73
C THR A 121 -4.72 -46.20 26.28
N LEU A 122 -5.68 -45.57 25.59
CA LEU A 122 -5.50 -45.17 24.19
C LEU A 122 -4.50 -44.01 24.07
N ARG A 123 -4.53 -43.05 25.01
CA ARG A 123 -3.55 -41.96 25.06
C ARG A 123 -2.11 -42.49 25.14
N GLN A 124 -1.85 -43.47 26.01
CA GLN A 124 -0.50 -44.03 26.17
C GLN A 124 -0.01 -44.73 24.89
N ARG A 125 -0.90 -45.42 24.19
CA ARG A 125 -0.58 -46.04 22.89
C ARG A 125 -0.28 -44.99 21.82
N ILE A 126 -1.09 -43.92 21.75
CA ILE A 126 -0.85 -42.78 20.86
C ILE A 126 0.50 -42.14 21.16
N GLU A 127 0.81 -41.88 22.42
CA GLU A 127 2.09 -41.29 22.85
C GLU A 127 3.28 -42.14 22.40
N THR A 128 3.18 -43.46 22.52
CA THR A 128 4.22 -44.42 22.12
C THR A 128 4.44 -44.40 20.61
N GLU A 129 3.37 -44.43 19.82
CA GLU A 129 3.45 -44.38 18.36
C GLU A 129 3.99 -43.03 17.85
N LEU A 130 3.58 -41.93 18.48
CA LEU A 130 4.10 -40.60 18.16
C LEU A 130 5.60 -40.52 18.42
N ALA A 131 6.07 -41.01 19.57
CA ALA A 131 7.49 -41.05 19.91
C ALA A 131 8.31 -41.92 18.93
N ALA A 132 7.76 -43.06 18.51
CA ALA A 132 8.45 -43.96 17.59
C ALA A 132 8.63 -43.39 16.17
N LYS A 133 7.69 -42.53 15.70
CA LYS A 133 7.67 -42.03 14.32
C LYS A 133 8.12 -40.58 14.16
N ALA A 134 8.24 -39.82 15.24
CA ALA A 134 8.54 -38.39 15.18
C ALA A 134 9.93 -38.05 14.62
N GLU A 135 10.92 -38.96 14.76
CA GLU A 135 12.32 -38.74 14.35
C GLU A 135 12.83 -37.35 14.80
N ASP A 136 12.69 -37.06 16.10
CA ASP A 136 13.10 -35.80 16.75
C ASP A 136 12.46 -34.53 16.15
N THR A 137 11.31 -34.68 15.48
CA THR A 137 10.63 -33.57 14.81
C THR A 137 9.31 -33.19 15.51
N PHE A 138 9.36 -32.17 16.36
CA PHE A 138 8.17 -31.61 17.02
C PHE A 138 7.06 -31.20 16.05
N LEU A 139 7.42 -30.74 14.86
CA LEU A 139 6.48 -30.34 13.83
C LEU A 139 5.68 -31.53 13.27
N TRP A 140 6.32 -32.70 13.12
CA TRP A 140 5.64 -33.93 12.70
C TRP A 140 4.56 -34.28 13.72
N VAL A 141 4.91 -34.30 15.01
CA VAL A 141 3.97 -34.56 16.11
C VAL A 141 2.80 -33.56 16.09
N SER A 142 3.10 -32.27 15.90
CA SER A 142 2.07 -31.21 15.83
C SER A 142 1.09 -31.43 14.66
N LEU A 143 1.62 -31.75 13.47
CA LEU A 143 0.82 -31.99 12.26
C LEU A 143 -0.05 -33.25 12.40
N VAL A 144 0.50 -34.33 12.96
CA VAL A 144 -0.24 -35.57 13.21
C VAL A 144 -1.33 -35.36 14.25
N CYS A 145 -1.01 -34.72 15.40
CA CYS A 145 -2.01 -34.40 16.42
C CYS A 145 -3.14 -33.54 15.87
N ARG A 146 -2.84 -32.55 15.02
CA ARG A 146 -3.86 -31.74 14.36
C ARG A 146 -4.75 -32.56 13.43
N ARG A 147 -4.17 -33.50 12.67
CA ARG A 147 -4.95 -34.41 11.81
C ARG A 147 -5.90 -35.28 12.64
N LEU A 148 -5.48 -35.73 13.81
CA LEU A 148 -6.30 -36.54 14.71
C LEU A 148 -7.48 -35.78 15.32
N GLU A 149 -7.50 -34.44 15.27
CA GLU A 149 -8.64 -33.66 15.77
C GLU A 149 -9.92 -33.92 14.97
N SER A 150 -9.80 -34.30 13.69
CA SER A 150 -10.91 -34.61 12.79
C SER A 150 -11.15 -36.10 12.58
N VAL A 151 -10.36 -36.99 13.22
CA VAL A 151 -10.44 -38.45 13.03
C VAL A 151 -11.15 -39.09 14.22
N ASP A 152 -12.07 -40.01 13.96
CA ASP A 152 -12.78 -40.74 15.00
C ASP A 152 -11.85 -41.51 15.94
N GLN A 153 -12.24 -41.60 17.21
CA GLN A 153 -11.42 -42.19 18.27
C GLN A 153 -10.98 -43.63 17.96
N SER A 154 -11.84 -44.42 17.30
CA SER A 154 -11.55 -45.80 16.91
C SER A 154 -10.45 -45.91 15.85
N GLU A 155 -10.27 -44.88 15.03
CA GLU A 155 -9.32 -44.85 13.91
C GLU A 155 -8.05 -44.06 14.22
N ALA A 156 -7.98 -43.43 15.41
CA ALA A 156 -6.87 -42.56 15.77
C ALA A 156 -5.52 -43.30 15.71
N LEU A 157 -5.46 -44.53 16.25
CA LEU A 157 -4.21 -45.29 16.28
C LEU A 157 -3.83 -45.83 14.89
N THR A 158 -4.78 -46.36 14.13
CA THR A 158 -4.54 -46.86 12.77
C THR A 158 -4.07 -45.73 11.86
N THR A 159 -4.65 -44.54 12.01
CA THR A 159 -4.21 -43.34 11.28
C THR A 159 -2.74 -43.00 11.54
N ILE A 160 -2.27 -43.07 12.78
CA ILE A 160 -0.85 -42.81 13.10
C ILE A 160 0.04 -43.91 12.52
N GLN A 161 -0.38 -45.17 12.64
CA GLN A 161 0.37 -46.34 12.16
C GLN A 161 0.58 -46.30 10.65
N ASP A 162 -0.44 -45.85 9.91
CA ASP A 162 -0.37 -45.70 8.47
C ASP A 162 0.59 -44.58 8.02
N LEU A 163 0.83 -43.54 8.84
CA LEU A 163 1.70 -42.43 8.46
C LEU A 163 3.18 -42.80 8.47
N PRO A 164 3.99 -42.34 7.51
CA PRO A 164 5.43 -42.62 7.50
C PRO A 164 6.14 -41.85 8.63
N PRO A 165 7.25 -42.40 9.17
CA PRO A 165 8.07 -41.70 10.14
C PRO A 165 8.82 -40.52 9.49
N GLY A 166 9.10 -39.50 10.29
CA GLY A 166 9.85 -38.33 9.87
C GLY A 166 9.08 -37.34 8.97
N LEU A 167 9.49 -36.06 9.05
CA LEU A 167 8.82 -34.97 8.35
C LEU A 167 8.91 -35.04 6.81
N PRO A 168 10.05 -35.40 6.18
CA PRO A 168 10.14 -35.45 4.72
C PRO A 168 9.26 -36.52 4.08
N ALA A 169 9.20 -37.72 4.68
CA ALA A 169 8.36 -38.80 4.17
C ALA A 169 6.87 -38.51 4.42
N PHE A 170 6.55 -37.87 5.54
CA PHE A 170 5.20 -37.35 5.80
C PHE A 170 4.76 -36.35 4.73
N TYR A 171 5.57 -35.33 4.43
CA TYR A 171 5.23 -34.37 3.38
C TYR A 171 5.08 -35.04 2.01
N ARG A 172 5.92 -36.03 1.67
CA ARG A 172 5.77 -36.80 0.41
C ARG A 172 4.43 -37.50 0.32
N ARG A 173 4.00 -38.17 1.38
CA ARG A 173 2.69 -38.82 1.42
C ARG A 173 1.56 -37.82 1.30
N VAL A 174 1.59 -36.73 2.07
CA VAL A 174 0.54 -35.71 2.03
C VAL A 174 0.47 -35.05 0.65
N PHE A 175 1.62 -34.76 0.06
CA PHE A 175 1.69 -34.20 -1.30
C PHE A 175 1.09 -35.16 -2.33
N HIS A 176 1.36 -36.46 -2.24
CA HIS A 176 0.72 -37.46 -3.09
C HIS A 176 -0.81 -37.48 -2.92
N GLN A 177 -1.32 -37.38 -1.69
CA GLN A 177 -2.76 -37.30 -1.41
C GLN A 177 -3.42 -36.02 -1.99
N LEU A 178 -2.66 -34.93 -2.18
CA LEU A 178 -3.16 -33.75 -2.87
C LEU A 178 -3.49 -34.01 -4.33
N ASN A 179 -2.93 -35.06 -4.95
CA ASN A 179 -3.17 -35.44 -6.34
C ASN A 179 -4.38 -36.35 -6.56
N GLU A 180 -5.10 -36.74 -5.52
CA GLU A 180 -6.23 -37.67 -5.62
C GLU A 180 -7.57 -36.90 -5.76
N GLY A 181 -8.56 -37.41 -6.49
CA GLY A 181 -9.89 -36.77 -6.56
C GLY A 181 -10.08 -35.76 -7.70
N GLU A 182 -10.86 -34.70 -7.47
CA GLU A 182 -11.34 -33.81 -8.54
C GLU A 182 -10.26 -32.88 -9.11
N SER A 183 -10.10 -32.90 -10.44
CA SER A 183 -9.04 -32.16 -11.16
C SER A 183 -9.03 -30.67 -10.88
N ALA A 184 -10.19 -30.01 -10.76
CA ALA A 184 -10.26 -28.57 -10.53
C ALA A 184 -9.70 -28.17 -9.15
N VAL A 185 -9.99 -28.98 -8.12
CA VAL A 185 -9.47 -28.77 -6.76
C VAL A 185 -7.97 -29.05 -6.70
N ILE A 186 -7.50 -30.08 -7.41
CA ILE A 186 -6.07 -30.41 -7.52
C ILE A 186 -5.30 -29.24 -8.15
N THR A 187 -5.75 -28.74 -9.31
CA THR A 187 -5.13 -27.57 -9.97
C THR A 187 -5.11 -26.35 -9.05
N GLY A 188 -6.21 -26.08 -8.34
CA GLY A 188 -6.29 -25.01 -7.35
C GLY A 188 -5.24 -25.13 -6.23
N CYS A 189 -5.11 -26.32 -5.64
CA CYS A 189 -4.13 -26.59 -4.59
C CYS A 189 -2.69 -26.44 -5.09
N MET A 190 -2.38 -26.98 -6.27
CA MET A 190 -1.03 -26.92 -6.83
C MET A 190 -0.62 -25.50 -7.21
N ARG A 191 -1.52 -24.74 -7.86
CA ARG A 191 -1.25 -23.33 -8.16
C ARG A 191 -1.15 -22.48 -6.90
N LEU A 192 -1.98 -22.71 -5.88
CA LEU A 192 -1.89 -22.02 -4.59
C LEU A 192 -0.52 -22.25 -3.93
N LEU A 193 -0.09 -23.52 -3.82
CA LEU A 193 1.20 -23.84 -3.19
C LEU A 193 2.37 -23.26 -3.99
N LYS A 194 2.36 -23.35 -5.32
CA LYS A 194 3.40 -22.77 -6.17
C LYS A 194 3.43 -21.24 -6.06
N ALA A 195 2.26 -20.59 -6.07
CA ALA A 195 2.13 -19.16 -5.83
C ALA A 195 2.70 -18.75 -4.47
N MET A 196 2.39 -19.48 -3.40
CA MET A 196 2.89 -19.20 -2.05
C MET A 196 4.42 -19.30 -1.95
N ILE A 197 5.06 -20.22 -2.69
CA ILE A 197 6.53 -20.35 -2.71
C ILE A 197 7.19 -19.14 -3.36
N LEU A 198 6.60 -18.68 -4.48
CA LEU A 198 7.10 -17.60 -5.31
C LEU A 198 6.70 -16.21 -4.81
N ALA A 199 5.74 -16.14 -3.87
CA ALA A 199 5.26 -14.88 -3.34
C ALA A 199 6.33 -14.18 -2.49
N TYR A 200 6.44 -12.85 -2.66
CA TYR A 200 7.42 -12.03 -1.93
C TYR A 200 6.96 -11.70 -0.48
N ARG A 201 5.70 -11.98 -0.15
CA ARG A 201 5.12 -11.85 1.20
C ARG A 201 3.95 -12.83 1.37
N PRO A 202 3.48 -13.07 2.60
CA PRO A 202 2.21 -13.78 2.82
C PRO A 202 1.08 -13.16 1.99
N LEU A 203 0.24 -14.02 1.40
CA LEU A 203 -0.87 -13.61 0.55
C LEU A 203 -2.11 -13.39 1.40
N ASN A 204 -2.81 -12.29 1.17
CA ASN A 204 -4.15 -12.14 1.68
C ASN A 204 -5.09 -13.09 0.93
N VAL A 205 -6.12 -13.61 1.60
CA VAL A 205 -7.12 -14.48 0.96
C VAL A 205 -7.79 -13.80 -0.23
N GLU A 206 -8.03 -12.49 -0.16
CA GLU A 206 -8.63 -11.70 -1.26
C GLU A 206 -7.66 -11.53 -2.45
N GLU A 207 -6.35 -11.79 -2.28
CA GLU A 207 -5.32 -11.67 -3.33
C GLU A 207 -5.06 -12.98 -4.08
N VAL A 208 -5.50 -14.13 -3.54
CA VAL A 208 -5.19 -15.46 -4.10
C VAL A 208 -5.64 -15.59 -5.55
N GLY A 209 -6.84 -15.09 -5.88
CA GLY A 209 -7.33 -15.14 -7.25
C GLY A 209 -6.47 -14.33 -8.23
N SER A 210 -5.97 -13.15 -7.80
CA SER A 210 -5.08 -12.31 -8.61
C SER A 210 -3.74 -12.98 -8.95
N VAL A 211 -3.26 -13.86 -8.07
CA VAL A 211 -2.00 -14.57 -8.27
C VAL A 211 -2.24 -15.85 -9.06
N THR A 212 -3.19 -16.70 -8.64
CA THR A 212 -3.46 -18.03 -9.23
C THR A 212 -4.16 -18.01 -10.59
N GLY A 213 -4.87 -16.92 -10.92
CA GLY A 213 -5.67 -16.81 -12.15
C GLY A 213 -6.82 -17.82 -12.24
N LEU A 214 -7.37 -18.24 -11.09
CA LEU A 214 -8.44 -19.25 -11.03
C LEU A 214 -9.77 -18.65 -10.55
N SER A 215 -10.01 -18.63 -9.24
CA SER A 215 -11.28 -18.20 -8.64
C SER A 215 -11.04 -17.13 -7.59
N ASP A 216 -11.86 -16.08 -7.62
CA ASP A 216 -11.96 -15.07 -6.56
C ASP A 216 -12.99 -15.45 -5.49
N GLN A 217 -13.65 -16.62 -5.62
CA GLN A 217 -14.65 -17.05 -4.65
C GLN A 217 -13.98 -17.58 -3.37
N LEU A 218 -14.31 -16.95 -2.25
CA LEU A 218 -13.78 -17.30 -0.93
C LEU A 218 -13.96 -18.79 -0.59
N VAL A 219 -15.12 -19.38 -0.93
CA VAL A 219 -15.43 -20.80 -0.66
C VAL A 219 -14.45 -21.73 -1.38
N ALA A 220 -14.09 -21.42 -2.62
CA ALA A 220 -13.14 -22.22 -3.39
C ALA A 220 -11.72 -22.10 -2.81
N ILE A 221 -11.32 -20.87 -2.46
CA ILE A 221 -10.00 -20.61 -1.86
C ILE A 221 -9.88 -21.30 -0.49
N GLU A 222 -10.92 -21.24 0.34
CA GLU A 222 -10.96 -21.94 1.63
C GLU A 222 -10.86 -23.45 1.45
N ALA A 223 -11.55 -24.04 0.48
CA ALA A 223 -11.41 -25.45 0.17
C ALA A 223 -9.97 -25.84 -0.23
N TRP A 224 -9.26 -24.98 -0.98
CA TRP A 224 -7.85 -25.22 -1.32
C TRP A 224 -6.94 -25.08 -0.10
N VAL A 225 -7.13 -24.05 0.72
CA VAL A 225 -6.34 -23.81 1.95
C VAL A 225 -6.52 -24.97 2.94
N ASP A 226 -7.75 -25.42 3.15
CA ASP A 226 -8.09 -26.53 4.05
C ASP A 226 -7.46 -27.84 3.55
N ARG A 227 -7.50 -28.07 2.24
CA ARG A 227 -6.86 -29.24 1.63
C ARG A 227 -5.33 -29.17 1.75
N CYS A 228 -4.75 -27.98 1.70
CA CYS A 228 -3.32 -27.74 1.87
C CYS A 228 -2.91 -27.47 3.34
N ALA A 229 -3.76 -27.76 4.34
CA ALA A 229 -3.54 -27.38 5.74
C ALA A 229 -2.26 -27.92 6.41
N SER A 230 -1.63 -28.95 5.83
CA SER A 230 -0.34 -29.48 6.26
C SER A 230 0.86 -28.61 5.85
N PHE A 231 0.68 -27.78 4.81
CA PHE A 231 1.72 -26.90 4.25
C PHE A 231 1.45 -25.43 4.58
N VAL A 232 0.19 -24.99 4.48
CA VAL A 232 -0.22 -23.61 4.70
C VAL A 232 -1.28 -23.52 5.79
N LYS A 233 -1.39 -22.34 6.41
CA LYS A 233 -2.43 -22.03 7.39
C LYS A 233 -2.91 -20.60 7.19
N ARG A 234 -4.16 -20.36 7.60
CA ARG A 234 -4.71 -19.01 7.64
C ARG A 234 -4.45 -18.36 9.01
N ARG A 235 -3.95 -17.13 8.99
CA ARG A 235 -3.77 -16.27 10.16
C ARG A 235 -4.49 -14.95 9.92
N GLY A 236 -5.70 -14.83 10.48
CA GLY A 236 -6.57 -13.69 10.19
C GLY A 236 -7.04 -13.71 8.74
N THR A 237 -6.63 -12.72 7.95
CA THR A 237 -6.90 -12.63 6.50
C THR A 237 -5.76 -13.14 5.63
N ASP A 238 -4.63 -13.48 6.22
CA ASP A 238 -3.42 -13.84 5.48
C ASP A 238 -3.21 -15.36 5.49
N ILE A 239 -2.66 -15.88 4.41
CA ILE A 239 -2.25 -17.27 4.24
C ILE A 239 -0.72 -17.29 4.37
N GLU A 240 -0.22 -18.09 5.30
CA GLU A 240 1.20 -18.25 5.57
C GLU A 240 1.56 -19.75 5.59
N PHE A 241 2.83 -20.07 5.35
CA PHE A 241 3.30 -21.44 5.56
C PHE A 241 3.13 -21.83 7.03
N VAL A 242 2.81 -23.10 7.28
CA VAL A 242 2.75 -23.62 8.65
C VAL A 242 4.11 -23.45 9.33
N HIS A 243 5.18 -23.72 8.57
CA HIS A 243 6.57 -23.62 8.97
C HIS A 243 7.47 -23.55 7.73
N GLN A 244 8.67 -22.97 7.86
CA GLN A 244 9.64 -22.84 6.76
C GLN A 244 10.03 -24.19 6.14
N SER A 245 10.08 -25.27 6.91
CA SER A 245 10.32 -26.63 6.39
C SER A 245 9.34 -27.09 5.32
N ALA A 246 8.08 -26.61 5.36
CA ALA A 246 7.09 -26.90 4.33
C ALA A 246 7.48 -26.21 3.01
N ARG A 247 7.93 -24.95 3.09
CA ARG A 247 8.43 -24.19 1.95
C ARG A 247 9.69 -24.83 1.38
N ASP A 248 10.65 -25.18 2.23
CA ASP A 248 11.92 -25.83 1.84
C ASP A 248 11.65 -27.17 1.14
N TYR A 249 10.75 -27.99 1.69
CA TYR A 249 10.35 -29.25 1.07
C TYR A 249 9.79 -29.04 -0.34
N LEU A 250 8.83 -28.12 -0.48
CA LEU A 250 8.14 -27.83 -1.74
C LEU A 250 9.04 -27.15 -2.79
N ALA A 251 9.96 -26.30 -2.36
CA ALA A 251 10.97 -25.69 -3.22
C ALA A 251 11.96 -26.73 -3.79
N GLY A 252 12.12 -27.86 -3.10
CA GLY A 252 12.98 -28.96 -3.52
C GLY A 252 14.46 -28.72 -3.23
N LYS A 253 15.32 -29.60 -3.77
CA LYS A 253 16.79 -29.50 -3.65
C LYS A 253 17.41 -29.26 -5.02
N ASP A 254 18.55 -28.56 -5.04
CA ASP A 254 19.38 -28.38 -6.23
C ASP A 254 18.65 -27.75 -7.44
N GLY A 255 17.67 -26.89 -7.17
CA GLY A 255 16.91 -26.16 -8.19
C GLY A 255 15.80 -26.96 -8.88
N GLN A 256 15.55 -28.21 -8.47
CA GLN A 256 14.40 -29.00 -8.94
C GLN A 256 13.26 -28.92 -7.92
N SER A 257 12.23 -28.15 -8.26
CA SER A 257 11.04 -28.03 -7.43
C SER A 257 10.18 -29.29 -7.57
N ILE A 258 9.50 -29.68 -6.49
CA ILE A 258 8.52 -30.79 -6.52
C ILE A 258 7.43 -30.53 -7.59
N PHE A 259 7.18 -29.25 -7.90
CA PHE A 259 6.22 -28.83 -8.90
C PHE A 259 6.71 -28.88 -10.35
N ASP A 260 7.97 -29.17 -10.64
CA ASP A 260 8.48 -29.15 -12.03
C ASP A 260 7.84 -30.24 -12.92
N SER A 261 7.19 -31.22 -12.29
CA SER A 261 6.36 -32.24 -12.96
C SER A 261 4.89 -31.87 -13.12
N TYR A 262 4.47 -30.73 -12.56
CA TYR A 262 3.11 -30.19 -12.64
C TYR A 262 3.12 -28.93 -13.52
N GLU A 263 1.95 -28.54 -14.03
CA GLU A 263 1.70 -27.40 -14.93
C GLU A 263 2.78 -26.31 -14.92
N HIS A 264 3.22 -25.86 -16.11
CA HIS A 264 4.18 -24.76 -16.23
C HIS A 264 3.60 -23.48 -15.64
N TYR A 265 3.93 -23.23 -14.38
CA TYR A 265 3.39 -22.14 -13.59
C TYR A 265 4.49 -21.57 -12.69
N GLY A 266 4.85 -20.32 -12.94
CA GLY A 266 5.96 -19.63 -12.29
C GLY A 266 5.75 -18.13 -12.24
N HIS A 267 6.87 -17.40 -12.15
CA HIS A 267 6.85 -15.94 -12.10
C HIS A 267 6.16 -15.32 -13.33
N GLY A 268 6.28 -15.93 -14.52
CA GLY A 268 5.68 -15.39 -15.74
C GLY A 268 4.15 -15.42 -15.69
N GLU A 269 3.58 -16.56 -15.36
CA GLU A 269 2.14 -16.77 -15.21
C GLU A 269 1.55 -15.89 -14.11
N ILE A 270 2.24 -15.78 -12.96
CA ILE A 270 1.83 -14.89 -11.87
C ILE A 270 1.77 -13.43 -12.35
N ALA A 271 2.79 -12.96 -13.08
CA ALA A 271 2.81 -11.59 -13.60
C ALA A 271 1.63 -11.31 -14.54
N LEU A 272 1.33 -12.25 -15.45
CA LEU A 272 0.20 -12.13 -16.38
C LEU A 272 -1.15 -12.21 -15.68
N ASN A 273 -1.31 -13.09 -14.69
CA ASN A 273 -2.53 -13.16 -13.87
C ASN A 273 -2.76 -11.85 -13.12
N CYS A 274 -1.71 -11.27 -12.52
CA CYS A 274 -1.80 -9.98 -11.86
C CYS A 274 -2.24 -8.89 -12.86
N LEU A 275 -1.66 -8.84 -14.05
CA LEU A 275 -2.02 -7.87 -15.09
C LEU A 275 -3.46 -8.03 -15.57
N ALA A 276 -3.92 -9.27 -15.79
CA ALA A 276 -5.30 -9.56 -16.18
C ALA A 276 -6.28 -9.09 -15.09
N HIS A 277 -6.00 -9.45 -13.83
CA HIS A 277 -6.81 -9.07 -12.68
C HIS A 277 -6.89 -7.54 -12.50
N LEU A 278 -5.77 -6.84 -12.65
CA LEU A 278 -5.74 -5.37 -12.61
C LEU A 278 -6.50 -4.77 -13.81
N THR A 279 -6.37 -5.32 -15.00
CA THR A 279 -7.06 -4.82 -16.20
C THR A 279 -8.58 -4.84 -16.03
N GLU A 280 -9.09 -5.90 -15.41
CA GLU A 280 -10.51 -6.10 -15.13
C GLU A 280 -11.04 -5.18 -14.02
N ARG A 281 -10.26 -5.01 -12.94
CA ARG A 281 -10.73 -4.34 -11.72
C ARG A 281 -10.40 -2.85 -11.63
N LEU A 282 -9.30 -2.41 -12.25
CA LEU A 282 -8.92 -1.01 -12.23
C LEU A 282 -9.90 -0.19 -13.06
N LYS A 283 -10.47 0.82 -12.42
CA LYS A 283 -11.28 1.87 -13.02
C LYS A 283 -10.84 3.22 -12.45
N VAL A 284 -11.12 4.29 -13.19
CA VAL A 284 -10.98 5.65 -12.67
C VAL A 284 -11.79 5.76 -11.37
N ASN A 285 -11.17 6.28 -10.32
CA ASN A 285 -11.78 6.36 -9.00
C ASN A 285 -12.14 4.96 -8.47
N LEU A 286 -11.13 4.12 -8.25
CA LEU A 286 -11.29 2.68 -7.96
C LEU A 286 -12.32 2.40 -6.84
N VAL A 287 -12.35 3.26 -5.83
CA VAL A 287 -13.21 3.12 -4.65
C VAL A 287 -14.33 4.16 -4.57
N ASP A 288 -14.65 4.80 -5.70
CA ASP A 288 -15.73 5.80 -5.84
C ASP A 288 -15.66 6.89 -4.75
N LEU A 289 -14.45 7.42 -4.51
CA LEU A 289 -14.22 8.53 -3.60
C LEU A 289 -15.09 9.71 -4.02
N LEU A 290 -15.91 10.17 -3.08
CA LEU A 290 -16.84 11.28 -3.29
C LEU A 290 -16.09 12.62 -3.50
N GLN A 291 -14.87 12.74 -2.96
CA GLN A 291 -14.03 13.94 -3.05
C GLN A 291 -12.54 13.57 -3.12
N PRO A 292 -11.69 14.36 -3.83
CA PRO A 292 -10.24 14.12 -3.92
C PRO A 292 -9.49 14.10 -2.58
N ASP A 293 -10.07 14.66 -1.51
CA ASP A 293 -9.53 14.75 -0.16
C ASP A 293 -10.13 13.73 0.82
N SER A 294 -10.88 12.74 0.32
CA SER A 294 -11.45 11.66 1.15
C SER A 294 -10.35 10.97 1.98
N THR A 295 -10.53 10.93 3.29
CA THR A 295 -9.49 10.41 4.22
C THR A 295 -9.28 8.91 4.06
N ARG A 296 -8.01 8.52 3.90
CA ARG A 296 -7.52 7.13 3.71
C ARG A 296 -7.99 6.14 4.78
N ASP A 297 -8.34 6.58 5.99
CA ASP A 297 -8.79 5.69 7.06
C ASP A 297 -10.16 5.06 6.80
N LEU A 298 -11.02 5.66 5.97
CA LEU A 298 -12.26 5.01 5.51
C LEU A 298 -11.98 3.83 4.56
N MET A 299 -10.79 3.78 3.93
CA MET A 299 -10.46 2.86 2.83
C MET A 299 -9.79 1.56 3.30
N LYS A 300 -9.16 1.54 4.48
CA LYS A 300 -8.37 0.40 5.01
C LYS A 300 -9.14 -0.91 5.18
N ARG A 301 -10.47 -0.91 5.02
CA ARG A 301 -11.33 -2.11 5.09
C ARG A 301 -12.00 -2.46 3.76
N ASN A 302 -11.60 -1.84 2.66
CA ASN A 302 -12.20 -2.13 1.36
C ASN A 302 -11.61 -3.42 0.77
N LYS A 303 -12.44 -4.46 0.63
CA LYS A 303 -12.05 -5.75 0.03
C LYS A 303 -11.49 -5.61 -1.38
N LEU A 304 -11.97 -4.65 -2.17
CA LEU A 304 -11.48 -4.38 -3.51
C LEU A 304 -10.03 -3.88 -3.48
N VAL A 305 -9.69 -3.01 -2.52
CA VAL A 305 -8.32 -2.51 -2.34
C VAL A 305 -7.40 -3.64 -1.86
N ALA A 306 -7.89 -4.49 -0.96
CA ALA A 306 -7.15 -5.67 -0.52
C ALA A 306 -6.89 -6.66 -1.67
N SER A 307 -7.87 -6.91 -2.55
CA SER A 307 -7.71 -7.87 -3.65
C SER A 307 -6.66 -7.46 -4.68
N VAL A 308 -6.46 -6.14 -4.87
CA VAL A 308 -5.52 -5.62 -5.86
C VAL A 308 -4.14 -5.30 -5.29
N ASP A 309 -3.92 -5.31 -3.97
CA ASP A 309 -2.65 -4.86 -3.34
C ASP A 309 -1.45 -5.66 -3.87
N TYR A 310 -1.46 -6.99 -3.73
CA TYR A 310 -0.37 -7.83 -4.23
C TYR A 310 -0.13 -7.64 -5.73
N ALA A 311 -1.19 -7.72 -6.53
CA ALA A 311 -1.09 -7.57 -7.98
C ALA A 311 -0.53 -6.20 -8.37
N THR A 312 -0.97 -5.13 -7.71
CA THR A 312 -0.53 -3.75 -7.97
C THR A 312 0.95 -3.55 -7.65
N THR A 313 1.45 -4.21 -6.60
CA THR A 313 2.79 -3.97 -6.05
C THR A 313 3.86 -4.95 -6.55
N MET A 314 3.52 -6.18 -6.92
CA MET A 314 4.50 -7.24 -7.16
C MET A 314 4.62 -7.72 -8.61
N TRP A 315 3.68 -7.37 -9.50
CA TRP A 315 3.64 -7.92 -10.86
C TRP A 315 4.92 -7.65 -11.68
N VAL A 316 5.54 -6.48 -11.52
CA VAL A 316 6.79 -6.14 -12.22
C VAL A 316 7.98 -6.94 -11.69
N ARG A 317 8.01 -7.29 -10.40
CA ARG A 317 9.07 -8.15 -9.86
C ARG A 317 8.97 -9.57 -10.38
N HIS A 318 7.75 -10.08 -10.48
CA HIS A 318 7.49 -11.35 -11.15
C HIS A 318 7.88 -11.30 -12.64
N LEU A 319 7.56 -10.21 -13.33
CA LEU A 319 7.98 -9.97 -14.71
C LEU A 319 9.52 -10.01 -14.86
N GLU A 320 10.25 -9.34 -13.96
CA GLU A 320 11.72 -9.34 -13.93
C GLU A 320 12.28 -10.76 -13.72
N GLY A 321 11.74 -11.49 -12.74
CA GLY A 321 12.12 -12.89 -12.44
C GLY A 321 11.88 -13.86 -13.60
N ALA A 322 10.99 -13.52 -14.54
CA ALA A 322 10.64 -14.33 -15.70
C ALA A 322 11.04 -13.70 -17.06
N ASN A 323 11.81 -12.61 -17.09
CA ASN A 323 12.09 -11.84 -18.31
C ASN A 323 12.76 -12.65 -19.45
N ARG A 324 13.40 -13.78 -19.13
CA ARG A 324 14.03 -14.67 -20.12
C ARG A 324 13.09 -15.74 -20.69
N THR A 325 11.86 -15.85 -20.19
CA THR A 325 10.90 -16.85 -20.66
C THR A 325 10.21 -16.41 -21.96
N ALA A 326 9.90 -17.36 -22.84
CA ALA A 326 9.17 -17.07 -24.08
C ALA A 326 7.79 -16.45 -23.82
N LEU A 327 7.14 -16.85 -22.72
CA LEU A 327 5.87 -16.30 -22.27
C LEU A 327 5.96 -14.78 -22.05
N ILE A 328 6.94 -14.32 -21.26
CA ILE A 328 7.11 -12.90 -20.98
C ILE A 328 7.62 -12.13 -22.20
N GLN A 329 8.45 -12.74 -23.05
CA GLN A 329 8.87 -12.12 -24.31
C GLN A 329 7.67 -11.80 -25.22
N ASN A 330 6.67 -12.69 -25.29
CA ASN A 330 5.43 -12.43 -26.01
C ASN A 330 4.60 -11.33 -25.33
N ALA A 331 4.50 -11.36 -23.99
CA ALA A 331 3.76 -10.35 -23.24
C ALA A 331 4.37 -8.95 -23.30
N LEU A 332 5.68 -8.88 -23.51
CA LEU A 332 6.41 -7.65 -23.77
C LEU A 332 6.34 -7.22 -25.22
N ALA A 333 5.83 -8.01 -26.17
CA ALA A 333 5.68 -7.55 -27.55
C ALA A 333 4.82 -6.27 -27.64
N GLU A 334 4.92 -5.54 -28.76
CA GLU A 334 4.24 -4.24 -28.93
C GLU A 334 2.70 -4.27 -28.75
N ARG A 335 2.10 -5.44 -28.99
CA ARG A 335 0.67 -5.72 -28.75
C ARG A 335 0.45 -6.72 -27.62
N GLY A 336 1.49 -7.02 -26.85
CA GLY A 336 1.44 -7.89 -25.70
C GLY A 336 0.70 -7.25 -24.53
N GLU A 337 0.45 -8.07 -23.53
CA GLU A 337 -0.36 -7.78 -22.35
C GLU A 337 0.22 -6.61 -21.56
N VAL A 338 1.55 -6.53 -21.40
CA VAL A 338 2.22 -5.46 -20.65
C VAL A 338 2.03 -4.11 -21.35
N GLY A 339 2.28 -4.06 -22.66
CA GLY A 339 2.11 -2.83 -23.44
C GLY A 339 0.65 -2.38 -23.49
N THR A 340 -0.29 -3.33 -23.58
CA THR A 340 -1.73 -3.05 -23.57
C THR A 340 -2.19 -2.51 -22.23
N PHE A 341 -1.76 -3.11 -21.12
CA PHE A 341 -2.04 -2.64 -19.77
C PHE A 341 -1.56 -1.21 -19.55
N LEU A 342 -0.30 -0.91 -19.89
CA LEU A 342 0.26 0.44 -19.74
C LEU A 342 -0.45 1.48 -20.60
N ARG A 343 -1.01 1.11 -21.76
CA ARG A 343 -1.79 2.02 -22.62
C ARG A 343 -3.15 2.36 -22.02
N ILE A 344 -3.78 1.42 -21.32
CA ILE A 344 -5.21 1.48 -20.98
C ILE A 344 -5.43 1.71 -19.48
N ARG A 345 -4.45 1.40 -18.62
CA ARG A 345 -4.60 1.34 -17.15
C ARG A 345 -3.46 2.00 -16.36
N LEU A 346 -2.50 2.68 -17.01
CA LEU A 346 -1.35 3.25 -16.30
C LEU A 346 -1.77 4.26 -15.22
N LEU A 347 -2.72 5.15 -15.51
CA LEU A 347 -3.15 6.17 -14.56
C LEU A 347 -3.93 5.57 -13.40
N GLU A 348 -4.81 4.61 -13.69
CA GLU A 348 -5.58 3.87 -12.69
C GLU A 348 -4.67 3.00 -11.81
N TRP A 349 -3.58 2.47 -12.37
CA TRP A 349 -2.57 1.75 -11.59
C TRP A 349 -1.80 2.69 -10.65
N LEU A 350 -1.40 3.88 -11.11
CA LEU A 350 -0.77 4.90 -10.26
C LEU A 350 -1.72 5.43 -9.18
N GLU A 351 -3.01 5.60 -9.51
CA GLU A 351 -4.06 5.92 -8.54
C GLU A 351 -4.14 4.83 -7.46
N CYS A 352 -4.19 3.55 -7.87
CA CYS A 352 -4.22 2.40 -6.95
C CYS A 352 -2.99 2.38 -6.03
N LEU A 353 -1.79 2.60 -6.56
CA LEU A 353 -0.56 2.72 -5.76
C LEU A 353 -0.62 3.87 -4.76
N SER A 354 -1.25 4.99 -5.12
CA SER A 354 -1.50 6.10 -4.19
C SER A 354 -2.47 5.71 -3.08
N LEU A 355 -3.56 4.99 -3.41
CA LEU A 355 -4.54 4.48 -2.43
C LEU A 355 -3.91 3.50 -1.44
N LEU A 356 -2.97 2.67 -1.89
CA LEU A 356 -2.25 1.69 -1.08
C LEU A 356 -1.09 2.28 -0.26
N ASP A 357 -0.81 3.58 -0.40
CA ASP A 357 0.35 4.25 0.17
C ASP A 357 1.68 3.60 -0.29
N ARG A 358 1.75 3.34 -1.60
CA ARG A 358 2.88 2.75 -2.32
C ARG A 358 3.32 3.59 -3.52
N LEU A 359 2.85 4.82 -3.62
CA LEU A 359 3.26 5.73 -4.69
C LEU A 359 4.79 5.95 -4.75
N PRO A 360 5.53 6.03 -3.62
CA PRO A 360 7.00 6.07 -3.67
C PRO A 360 7.60 4.81 -4.34
N SER A 361 7.03 3.64 -4.09
CA SER A 361 7.44 2.39 -4.75
C SER A 361 7.12 2.35 -6.25
N ALA A 362 6.23 3.23 -6.74
CA ALA A 362 5.90 3.33 -8.16
C ALA A 362 7.12 3.75 -8.99
N ILE A 363 7.97 4.63 -8.45
CA ILE A 363 9.17 5.12 -9.15
C ILE A 363 10.13 3.97 -9.42
N GLU A 364 10.43 3.19 -8.39
CA GLU A 364 11.27 2.00 -8.48
C GLU A 364 10.66 0.95 -9.43
N THR A 365 9.37 0.69 -9.27
CA THR A 365 8.64 -0.27 -10.11
C THR A 365 8.67 0.14 -11.59
N LEU A 366 8.50 1.45 -11.88
CA LEU A 366 8.63 2.00 -13.23
C LEU A 366 10.07 1.94 -13.74
N SER A 367 11.06 2.09 -12.87
CA SER A 367 12.48 1.94 -13.23
C SER A 367 12.81 0.50 -13.62
N THR A 368 12.44 -0.48 -12.77
CA THR A 368 12.59 -1.91 -13.07
C THR A 368 11.87 -2.28 -14.35
N LEU A 369 10.63 -1.81 -14.52
CA LEU A 369 9.87 -2.03 -15.74
C LEU A 369 10.58 -1.42 -16.95
N THR A 370 11.10 -0.20 -16.83
CA THR A 370 11.88 0.43 -17.90
C THR A 370 13.12 -0.38 -18.23
N ASP A 371 13.81 -0.97 -17.27
CA ASP A 371 14.99 -1.81 -17.52
C ASP A 371 14.64 -3.16 -18.16
N VAL A 372 13.50 -3.75 -17.80
CA VAL A 372 12.93 -4.92 -18.48
C VAL A 372 12.53 -4.56 -19.93
N LEU A 373 11.96 -3.38 -20.16
CA LEU A 373 11.54 -2.88 -21.47
C LEU A 373 12.71 -2.42 -22.36
N LYS A 374 13.79 -1.85 -21.77
CA LYS A 374 15.05 -1.47 -22.45
C LYS A 374 15.68 -2.65 -23.15
N LYS A 375 15.62 -3.83 -22.52
CA LYS A 375 16.15 -5.08 -23.07
C LYS A 375 15.32 -5.62 -24.25
N ASN A 376 14.07 -5.15 -24.42
CA ASN A 376 13.11 -5.70 -25.38
C ASN A 376 12.54 -4.65 -26.38
N ALA A 377 13.29 -3.57 -26.67
CA ALA A 377 12.98 -2.56 -27.69
C ALA A 377 11.66 -1.76 -27.52
N LEU A 378 11.00 -1.81 -26.36
CA LEU A 378 9.76 -1.06 -26.07
C LEU A 378 10.00 0.36 -25.57
N LEU A 379 11.26 0.78 -25.48
CA LEU A 379 11.67 2.13 -25.16
C LEU A 379 11.00 3.20 -26.04
N SER A 380 10.54 2.86 -27.24
CA SER A 380 9.89 3.82 -28.14
C SER A 380 8.57 4.38 -27.57
N MET A 381 7.89 3.63 -26.68
CA MET A 381 6.65 4.08 -26.03
C MET A 381 6.87 5.04 -24.86
N LEU A 382 8.03 4.96 -24.19
CA LEU A 382 8.35 5.75 -23.00
C LEU A 382 9.48 6.78 -23.22
N ALA A 383 10.18 6.73 -24.36
CA ALA A 383 11.28 7.63 -24.67
C ALA A 383 10.81 9.00 -25.20
N PRO A 384 11.49 10.10 -24.84
CA PRO A 384 11.26 11.42 -25.41
C PRO A 384 11.40 11.41 -26.94
N GLN A 385 10.68 12.30 -27.63
CA GLN A 385 10.72 12.42 -29.10
C GLN A 385 12.16 12.58 -29.65
N THR A 386 13.02 13.26 -28.89
CA THR A 386 14.41 13.57 -29.26
C THR A 386 15.38 12.41 -29.03
N SER A 387 14.98 11.35 -28.32
CA SER A 387 15.82 10.20 -28.06
C SER A 387 16.26 9.55 -29.38
N VAL A 388 17.56 9.28 -29.50
CA VAL A 388 18.15 8.58 -30.66
C VAL A 388 17.44 7.24 -30.89
N VAL A 389 17.03 6.56 -29.81
CA VAL A 389 16.30 5.29 -29.86
C VAL A 389 14.91 5.44 -30.48
N ARG A 390 14.20 6.56 -30.21
CA ARG A 390 12.88 6.84 -30.80
C ARG A 390 12.99 7.30 -32.25
N ARG A 391 13.96 8.15 -32.59
CA ARG A 391 14.23 8.59 -33.96
C ARG A 391 14.59 7.45 -34.91
N ASN A 392 15.45 6.53 -34.46
CA ASN A 392 15.89 5.41 -35.29
C ASN A 392 14.83 4.30 -35.47
N ASN A 393 13.68 4.40 -34.80
CA ASN A 393 12.60 3.41 -34.87
C ASN A 393 11.22 4.04 -35.16
N LEU A 394 11.18 5.30 -35.62
CA LEU A 394 9.95 6.05 -35.90
C LEU A 394 9.06 5.38 -36.96
N ASP A 395 9.72 4.75 -37.93
CA ASP A 395 9.09 4.08 -39.07
C ASP A 395 8.39 2.78 -38.66
N LYS A 396 8.81 2.21 -37.52
CA LYS A 396 8.30 0.98 -36.93
C LYS A 396 7.13 1.23 -35.96
N LEU A 397 6.79 2.50 -35.67
CA LEU A 397 5.68 2.86 -34.79
C LEU A 397 4.31 2.79 -35.52
N PRO A 398 3.26 2.22 -34.89
CA PRO A 398 1.93 2.12 -35.46
C PRO A 398 1.25 3.50 -35.55
N MET A 399 0.51 3.71 -36.65
CA MET A 399 -0.02 5.03 -37.05
C MET A 399 -0.87 5.76 -36.00
N TRP A 400 -1.54 5.03 -35.11
CA TRP A 400 -2.39 5.65 -34.08
C TRP A 400 -1.55 6.37 -33.01
N LEU A 401 -0.32 5.93 -32.75
CA LEU A 401 0.62 6.62 -31.84
C LEU A 401 1.22 7.88 -32.46
N ARG A 402 1.21 8.00 -33.81
CA ARG A 402 1.56 9.23 -34.53
C ARG A 402 0.48 10.31 -34.42
N LYS A 403 -0.73 9.98 -33.91
CA LYS A 403 -1.93 10.83 -33.96
C LYS A 403 -2.51 11.24 -32.59
N VAL A 404 -1.95 10.77 -31.46
CA VAL A 404 -2.31 11.23 -30.09
C VAL A 404 -1.83 12.68 -29.90
N PRO A 405 -2.50 13.53 -29.08
CA PRO A 405 -2.06 14.91 -28.88
C PRO A 405 -0.59 14.94 -28.46
N GLN A 406 0.17 15.79 -29.15
CA GLN A 406 1.61 16.00 -28.97
C GLN A 406 1.90 16.22 -27.48
N ILE A 407 2.52 15.24 -26.80
CA ILE A 407 3.12 15.45 -25.50
C ILE A 407 4.33 16.35 -25.76
N GLU A 408 4.29 17.57 -25.23
CA GLU A 408 5.24 18.65 -25.52
C GLU A 408 6.71 18.23 -25.31
N ASP A 409 7.57 18.88 -26.11
CA ASP A 409 8.95 18.48 -26.42
C ASP A 409 9.95 18.56 -25.25
N SER A 410 9.54 19.08 -24.09
CA SER A 410 10.31 19.08 -22.84
C SER A 410 9.42 19.41 -21.64
N TRP A 411 9.80 18.98 -20.43
CA TRP A 411 9.25 19.57 -19.20
C TRP A 411 9.76 21.01 -19.08
N ALA A 412 9.22 21.91 -19.89
CA ALA A 412 9.40 23.33 -19.64
C ALA A 412 8.73 23.61 -18.29
N SER A 413 9.54 23.87 -17.27
CA SER A 413 9.10 24.04 -15.88
C SER A 413 8.21 25.27 -15.65
N LEU A 414 7.91 26.04 -16.70
CA LEU A 414 7.09 27.25 -16.66
C LEU A 414 6.31 27.38 -17.97
N ILE A 415 4.99 27.17 -17.91
CA ILE A 415 4.07 27.29 -19.05
C ILE A 415 3.74 28.77 -19.32
N GLN A 416 3.48 29.54 -18.26
CA GLN A 416 3.12 30.95 -18.37
C GLN A 416 3.33 31.67 -17.03
N THR A 417 3.84 32.91 -17.09
CA THR A 417 3.95 33.81 -15.92
C THR A 417 2.78 34.79 -15.92
N LEU A 418 1.96 34.76 -14.86
CA LEU A 418 0.88 35.72 -14.65
C LEU A 418 1.42 36.98 -13.95
N ALA A 419 1.99 37.90 -14.71
CA ALA A 419 2.53 39.15 -14.18
C ALA A 419 1.41 40.18 -13.94
N GLY A 420 1.35 40.77 -12.74
CA GLY A 420 0.43 41.88 -12.49
C GLY A 420 0.19 42.25 -11.03
N HIS A 421 0.57 41.42 -10.05
CA HIS A 421 0.66 41.84 -8.66
C HIS A 421 1.91 42.71 -8.44
N SER A 422 1.82 43.71 -7.56
CA SER A 422 2.93 44.64 -7.28
C SER A 422 3.74 44.27 -6.03
N SER A 423 3.40 43.17 -5.35
CA SER A 423 4.13 42.60 -4.22
C SER A 423 3.96 41.07 -4.19
N SER A 424 4.53 40.40 -3.18
CA SER A 424 4.50 38.94 -3.02
C SER A 424 3.09 38.37 -3.12
N VAL A 425 2.94 37.25 -3.83
CA VAL A 425 1.68 36.50 -3.93
C VAL A 425 1.70 35.41 -2.86
N TRP A 426 0.70 35.41 -1.98
CA TRP A 426 0.64 34.51 -0.83
C TRP A 426 -0.33 33.36 -1.01
N ALA A 427 -1.35 33.54 -1.85
CA ALA A 427 -2.39 32.53 -2.07
C ALA A 427 -2.79 32.45 -3.53
N VAL A 428 -3.10 31.23 -4.00
CA VAL A 428 -3.65 30.96 -5.33
C VAL A 428 -4.73 29.88 -5.22
N ALA A 429 -5.83 30.03 -5.95
CA ALA A 429 -6.91 29.05 -6.02
C ALA A 429 -7.48 28.95 -7.45
N PHE A 430 -7.79 27.75 -7.90
CA PHE A 430 -8.56 27.53 -9.13
C PHE A 430 -10.06 27.57 -8.85
N SER A 431 -10.85 28.05 -9.81
CA SER A 431 -12.29 27.87 -9.80
C SER A 431 -12.63 26.38 -9.98
N PRO A 432 -13.78 25.90 -9.46
CA PRO A 432 -14.18 24.49 -9.59
C PRO A 432 -14.33 24.00 -11.04
N ASP A 433 -14.67 24.90 -11.97
CA ASP A 433 -14.76 24.61 -13.40
C ASP A 433 -13.42 24.73 -14.15
N GLY A 434 -12.34 25.07 -13.44
CA GLY A 434 -10.98 25.21 -13.97
C GLY A 434 -10.77 26.39 -14.91
N LYS A 435 -11.76 27.28 -15.08
CA LYS A 435 -11.68 28.39 -16.05
C LYS A 435 -11.04 29.66 -15.50
N GLN A 436 -10.97 29.80 -14.17
CA GLN A 436 -10.44 31.00 -13.52
C GLN A 436 -9.41 30.64 -12.46
N ILE A 437 -8.44 31.52 -12.28
CA ILE A 437 -7.48 31.48 -11.17
C ILE A 437 -7.71 32.73 -10.33
N ALA A 438 -7.73 32.61 -9.01
CA ALA A 438 -7.71 33.72 -8.08
C ALA A 438 -6.38 33.75 -7.33
N SER A 439 -5.75 34.91 -7.21
CA SER A 439 -4.51 35.10 -6.46
C SER A 439 -4.63 36.22 -5.44
N GLY A 440 -4.17 36.01 -4.21
CA GLY A 440 -4.10 36.99 -3.13
C GLY A 440 -2.66 37.43 -2.88
N SER A 441 -2.45 38.73 -2.66
CA SER A 441 -1.11 39.32 -2.54
C SER A 441 -0.98 40.29 -1.37
N ASP A 442 0.28 40.51 -1.00
CA ASP A 442 0.74 41.58 -0.13
C ASP A 442 0.42 42.99 -0.66
N ASP A 443 0.13 43.13 -1.95
CA ASP A 443 -0.38 44.38 -2.54
C ASP A 443 -1.83 44.74 -2.12
N LYS A 444 -2.42 43.95 -1.20
CA LYS A 444 -3.77 44.13 -0.62
C LYS A 444 -4.91 43.85 -1.59
N THR A 445 -4.61 43.27 -2.76
CA THR A 445 -5.59 42.93 -3.78
C THR A 445 -5.72 41.43 -4.00
N ILE A 446 -6.86 41.04 -4.59
CA ILE A 446 -7.05 39.73 -5.20
C ILE A 446 -7.18 39.94 -6.70
N LYS A 447 -6.50 39.12 -7.51
CA LYS A 447 -6.62 39.15 -8.97
C LYS A 447 -7.28 37.88 -9.49
N LEU A 448 -8.14 38.04 -10.48
CA LEU A 448 -8.78 36.95 -11.21
C LEU A 448 -8.19 36.87 -12.61
N TRP A 449 -7.80 35.68 -13.00
CA TRP A 449 -7.14 35.39 -14.27
C TRP A 449 -7.94 34.36 -15.04
N ASP A 450 -7.93 34.48 -16.37
CA ASP A 450 -8.37 33.40 -17.24
C ASP A 450 -7.35 32.25 -17.16
N ALA A 451 -7.79 31.05 -16.79
CA ALA A 451 -6.87 29.92 -16.61
C ALA A 451 -6.26 29.41 -17.92
N ARG A 452 -6.91 29.71 -19.07
CA ARG A 452 -6.47 29.24 -20.39
C ARG A 452 -5.59 30.26 -21.10
N THR A 453 -5.88 31.54 -20.98
CA THR A 453 -5.10 32.60 -21.64
C THR A 453 -4.12 33.31 -20.71
N GLY A 454 -4.31 33.19 -19.39
CA GLY A 454 -3.56 33.92 -18.37
C GLY A 454 -3.88 35.42 -18.31
N ASP A 455 -4.92 35.87 -19.01
CA ASP A 455 -5.30 37.28 -19.00
C ASP A 455 -5.88 37.70 -17.66
N LEU A 456 -5.50 38.89 -17.18
CA LEU A 456 -6.08 39.49 -15.99
C LEU A 456 -7.54 39.91 -16.27
N GLN A 457 -8.49 39.16 -15.73
CA GLN A 457 -9.92 39.41 -15.87
C GLN A 457 -10.43 40.50 -14.91
N LYS A 458 -9.94 40.51 -13.65
CA LYS A 458 -10.39 41.48 -12.64
C LYS A 458 -9.37 41.67 -11.52
N THR A 459 -9.29 42.89 -10.97
CA THR A 459 -8.65 43.16 -9.68
C THR A 459 -9.73 43.53 -8.66
N LEU A 460 -9.71 42.86 -7.51
CA LEU A 460 -10.59 43.05 -6.37
C LEU A 460 -9.78 43.70 -5.25
N ALA A 461 -10.02 44.99 -5.02
CA ALA A 461 -9.38 45.77 -3.95
C ALA A 461 -10.39 45.99 -2.82
N GLY A 462 -9.99 45.73 -1.58
CA GLY A 462 -10.91 45.91 -0.45
C GLY A 462 -10.37 45.51 0.93
N HIS A 463 -9.26 44.78 0.98
CA HIS A 463 -8.51 44.53 2.21
C HIS A 463 -7.57 45.70 2.52
N SER A 464 -7.31 45.94 3.81
CA SER A 464 -6.43 47.03 4.27
C SER A 464 -4.98 46.58 4.45
N TYR A 465 -4.77 45.26 4.49
CA TYR A 465 -3.49 44.57 4.63
C TYR A 465 -3.42 43.39 3.65
N SER A 466 -2.30 42.68 3.70
CA SER A 466 -1.93 41.55 2.84
C SER A 466 -3.03 40.49 2.81
N VAL A 467 -3.29 39.95 1.62
CA VAL A 467 -4.28 38.88 1.42
C VAL A 467 -3.54 37.55 1.46
N ALA A 468 -3.60 36.89 2.61
CA ALA A 468 -2.84 35.67 2.85
C ALA A 468 -3.59 34.38 2.46
N ALA A 469 -4.91 34.44 2.28
CA ALA A 469 -5.71 33.28 1.88
C ALA A 469 -6.79 33.65 0.86
N VAL A 470 -7.01 32.78 -0.12
CA VAL A 470 -8.08 32.92 -1.13
C VAL A 470 -8.66 31.53 -1.43
N ALA A 471 -9.98 31.42 -1.54
CA ALA A 471 -10.66 30.18 -1.93
C ALA A 471 -11.93 30.47 -2.74
N PHE A 472 -12.25 29.59 -3.69
CA PHE A 472 -13.55 29.57 -4.37
C PHE A 472 -14.57 28.74 -3.60
N SER A 473 -15.85 29.15 -3.67
CA SER A 473 -16.96 28.30 -3.26
C SER A 473 -17.09 27.09 -4.20
N PRO A 474 -17.64 25.95 -3.73
CA PRO A 474 -17.78 24.74 -4.56
C PRO A 474 -18.63 24.95 -5.83
N ASP A 475 -19.57 25.90 -5.80
CA ASP A 475 -20.39 26.28 -6.96
C ASP A 475 -19.73 27.34 -7.87
N GLY A 476 -18.53 27.81 -7.53
CA GLY A 476 -17.76 28.80 -8.27
C GLY A 476 -18.33 30.22 -8.24
N LYS A 477 -19.42 30.48 -7.50
CA LYS A 477 -20.10 31.79 -7.50
C LYS A 477 -19.51 32.80 -6.54
N GLN A 478 -18.79 32.34 -5.52
CA GLN A 478 -18.20 33.19 -4.50
C GLN A 478 -16.70 32.95 -4.36
N ILE A 479 -16.00 33.99 -3.95
CA ILE A 479 -14.62 33.91 -3.48
C ILE A 479 -14.61 34.35 -2.03
N ALA A 480 -13.85 33.67 -1.20
CA ALA A 480 -13.54 34.11 0.15
C ALA A 480 -12.05 34.46 0.23
N SER A 481 -11.73 35.55 0.92
CA SER A 481 -10.34 35.97 1.13
C SER A 481 -10.07 36.35 2.57
N GLY A 482 -9.02 35.77 3.15
CA GLY A 482 -8.51 36.08 4.48
C GLY A 482 -7.33 37.04 4.41
N SER A 483 -7.23 37.94 5.38
CA SER A 483 -6.19 38.96 5.43
C SER A 483 -5.61 39.13 6.84
N ASP A 484 -4.41 39.71 6.89
CA ASP A 484 -3.69 40.09 8.10
C ASP A 484 -4.40 41.16 8.92
N ASN A 485 -5.39 41.85 8.33
CA ASN A 485 -6.24 42.82 9.03
C ASN A 485 -7.34 42.16 9.88
N GLU A 486 -7.25 40.86 10.14
CA GLU A 486 -8.21 40.10 10.94
C GLU A 486 -9.63 40.15 10.34
N THR A 487 -9.72 40.14 9.01
CA THR A 487 -11.00 40.05 8.31
C THR A 487 -11.00 38.96 7.24
N ILE A 488 -12.18 38.37 7.06
CA ILE A 488 -12.53 37.57 5.90
C ILE A 488 -13.50 38.37 5.04
N LYS A 489 -13.29 38.37 3.72
CA LYS A 489 -14.21 38.99 2.77
C LYS A 489 -14.79 37.95 1.81
N LEU A 490 -16.11 37.96 1.64
CA LEU A 490 -16.84 37.17 0.66
C LEU A 490 -17.22 38.03 -0.54
N TRP A 491 -16.79 37.62 -1.73
CA TRP A 491 -16.95 38.32 -2.99
C TRP A 491 -17.90 37.53 -3.90
N ASP A 492 -18.85 38.21 -4.53
CA ASP A 492 -19.71 37.61 -5.55
C ASP A 492 -19.02 37.75 -6.92
N VAL A 493 -18.68 36.63 -7.55
CA VAL A 493 -17.91 36.60 -8.80
C VAL A 493 -18.70 37.26 -9.93
N ALA A 494 -19.98 36.92 -10.08
CA ALA A 494 -20.81 37.44 -11.16
C ALA A 494 -21.05 38.95 -11.03
N LYS A 495 -21.30 39.45 -9.81
CA LYS A 495 -21.42 40.90 -9.56
C LYS A 495 -20.10 41.62 -9.80
N SER A 496 -18.98 41.05 -9.34
CA SER A 496 -17.66 41.65 -9.49
C SER A 496 -17.23 41.78 -10.96
N MET A 497 -17.69 40.84 -11.81
CA MET A 497 -17.46 40.86 -13.26
C MET A 497 -18.42 41.78 -14.03
N LYS A 498 -19.68 41.94 -13.60
CA LYS A 498 -20.62 42.85 -14.27
C LYS A 498 -20.22 44.32 -14.17
N VAL A 499 -19.59 44.73 -13.06
CA VAL A 499 -19.16 46.12 -12.83
C VAL A 499 -18.01 46.55 -13.76
N SER A 500 -17.13 45.63 -14.20
CA SER A 500 -16.06 46.00 -15.16
C SER A 500 -16.59 46.23 -16.58
N LYS A 501 -17.64 45.51 -16.99
CA LYS A 501 -18.17 45.58 -18.36
C LYS A 501 -18.92 46.88 -18.67
N LEU A 502 -19.51 47.52 -17.65
CA LEU A 502 -20.33 48.73 -17.80
C LEU A 502 -19.54 50.05 -17.72
N LEU A 503 -18.39 50.07 -17.04
CA LEU A 503 -17.67 51.31 -16.72
C LEU A 503 -16.20 51.33 -17.19
N GLY A 504 -15.69 50.24 -17.79
CA GLY A 504 -14.27 50.11 -18.11
C GLY A 504 -13.40 49.89 -16.87
N SER A 505 -12.19 49.34 -17.08
CA SER A 505 -11.27 48.95 -16.00
C SER A 505 -10.77 50.12 -15.15
N THR A 506 -10.67 51.32 -15.74
CA THR A 506 -10.10 52.53 -15.09
C THR A 506 -11.10 53.29 -14.23
N VAL A 507 -12.40 53.32 -14.59
CA VAL A 507 -13.41 54.09 -13.84
C VAL A 507 -14.02 53.24 -12.71
N GLY A 508 -14.15 51.92 -12.92
CA GLY A 508 -14.69 51.00 -11.92
C GLY A 508 -13.81 50.79 -10.68
N SER A 509 -12.53 51.15 -10.71
CA SER A 509 -11.61 51.08 -9.57
C SER A 509 -11.77 52.25 -8.58
N HIS A 510 -12.36 53.37 -9.01
CA HIS A 510 -12.51 54.59 -8.20
C HIS A 510 -13.88 54.71 -7.49
N LEU A 511 -14.87 53.92 -7.88
CA LEU A 511 -16.19 53.88 -7.23
C LEU A 511 -16.20 52.78 -6.14
N LYS A 512 -16.25 53.18 -4.86
CA LYS A 512 -16.38 52.26 -3.71
C LYS A 512 -17.79 51.68 -3.60
N PHE A 513 -18.18 50.82 -4.55
CA PHE A 513 -19.25 49.87 -4.28
C PHE A 513 -18.68 48.78 -3.37
N ARG A 514 -19.30 48.54 -2.20
CA ARG A 514 -18.97 47.37 -1.37
C ARG A 514 -19.39 46.11 -2.15
N THR A 515 -18.48 45.54 -2.93
CA THR A 515 -18.71 44.29 -3.69
C THR A 515 -18.41 43.03 -2.88
N TRP A 516 -18.12 43.20 -1.58
CA TRP A 516 -17.80 42.14 -0.65
C TRP A 516 -18.53 42.28 0.68
N ARG A 517 -18.76 41.15 1.35
CA ARG A 517 -19.24 41.08 2.74
C ARG A 517 -18.06 40.77 3.65
N GLY A 518 -17.89 41.53 4.72
CA GLY A 518 -16.80 41.35 5.68
C GLY A 518 -17.24 40.53 6.90
N ILE A 519 -16.32 39.73 7.43
CA ILE A 519 -16.44 39.00 8.69
C ILE A 519 -15.19 39.35 9.49
N GLU A 520 -15.36 39.90 10.69
CA GLU A 520 -14.26 40.18 11.61
C GLU A 520 -13.84 38.90 12.33
N THR A 521 -12.53 38.71 12.49
CA THR A 521 -11.93 37.58 13.20
C THR A 521 -11.05 38.08 14.33
N SER A 522 -10.79 37.24 15.33
CA SER A 522 -9.98 37.64 16.49
C SER A 522 -8.46 37.63 16.22
N LYS A 523 -8.06 37.16 15.03
CA LYS A 523 -6.67 36.94 14.60
C LYS A 523 -6.61 36.96 13.06
N PRO A 524 -5.41 37.17 12.48
CA PRO A 524 -5.17 37.03 11.04
C PRO A 524 -5.57 35.68 10.46
N VAL A 525 -6.03 35.69 9.21
CA VAL A 525 -6.51 34.50 8.50
C VAL A 525 -5.58 34.15 7.34
N PHE A 526 -4.71 33.17 7.57
CA PHE A 526 -3.73 32.67 6.60
C PHE A 526 -4.18 31.39 5.90
N PHE A 527 -5.29 30.79 6.34
CA PHE A 527 -5.88 29.60 5.72
C PHE A 527 -7.39 29.75 5.62
N LEU A 528 -7.94 29.42 4.46
CA LEU A 528 -9.38 29.52 4.23
C LEU A 528 -9.82 28.48 3.19
N LYS A 529 -10.90 27.74 3.50
CA LYS A 529 -11.57 26.82 2.57
C LYS A 529 -13.08 26.87 2.81
N PHE A 530 -13.89 26.81 1.75
CA PHE A 530 -15.33 26.60 1.90
C PHE A 530 -15.62 25.15 2.31
N SER A 531 -16.57 24.96 3.22
CA SER A 531 -17.11 23.63 3.49
C SER A 531 -17.82 23.08 2.25
N THR A 532 -17.69 21.78 2.03
CA THR A 532 -18.27 21.10 0.87
C THR A 532 -19.76 20.79 1.05
N ASN A 533 -20.25 20.70 2.29
CA ASN A 533 -21.62 20.27 2.60
C ASN A 533 -22.38 21.17 3.61
N GLY A 534 -21.84 22.34 3.97
CA GLY A 534 -22.49 23.23 4.94
C GLY A 534 -22.14 24.70 4.75
N PRO A 535 -22.92 25.62 5.34
CA PRO A 535 -22.75 27.06 5.17
C PRO A 535 -21.64 27.60 6.08
N TYR A 536 -20.44 27.02 6.05
CA TYR A 536 -19.33 27.47 6.89
C TYR A 536 -17.99 27.48 6.16
N LEU A 537 -17.09 28.37 6.61
CA LEU A 537 -15.69 28.42 6.21
C LEU A 537 -14.85 27.66 7.23
N VAL A 538 -13.90 26.87 6.75
CA VAL A 538 -12.84 26.29 7.57
C VAL A 538 -11.63 27.23 7.50
N THR A 539 -11.16 27.67 8.67
CA THR A 539 -10.05 28.61 8.81
C THR A 539 -9.04 28.13 9.82
N ASN A 540 -7.90 28.79 9.93
CA ASN A 540 -6.92 28.56 11.01
C ASN A 540 -7.48 28.87 12.42
N LEU A 541 -8.67 29.47 12.53
CA LEU A 541 -9.36 29.77 13.79
C LEU A 541 -10.51 28.80 14.08
N GLY A 542 -10.66 27.76 13.26
CA GLY A 542 -11.78 26.82 13.32
C GLY A 542 -12.87 27.12 12.29
N HIS A 543 -14.08 26.63 12.56
CA HIS A 543 -15.21 26.74 11.64
C HIS A 543 -15.97 28.04 11.88
N ILE A 544 -16.19 28.82 10.82
CA ILE A 544 -16.96 30.06 10.84
C ILE A 544 -18.24 29.88 10.03
N ASN A 545 -19.39 29.95 10.69
CA ASN A 545 -20.70 29.78 10.03
C ASN A 545 -21.11 31.06 9.28
N ILE A 546 -21.23 30.96 7.95
CA ILE A 546 -21.59 32.02 7.02
C ILE A 546 -23.07 32.42 7.17
N GLU A 547 -23.96 31.48 7.51
CA GLU A 547 -25.41 31.71 7.62
C GLU A 547 -25.83 32.35 8.96
N SER A 548 -25.17 32.02 10.07
CA SER A 548 -25.47 32.63 11.38
C SER A 548 -25.24 34.15 11.41
N ILE A 549 -24.42 34.66 10.49
CA ILE A 549 -24.10 36.09 10.33
C ILE A 549 -25.19 36.81 9.49
N LEU A 550 -25.94 36.09 8.65
CA LEU A 550 -27.07 36.63 7.88
C LEU A 550 -28.26 37.01 8.79
N ALA A 551 -28.49 36.26 9.86
CA ALA A 551 -29.56 36.54 10.82
C ALA A 551 -29.28 37.82 11.65
N ASN A 552 -28.02 38.05 12.05
CA ASN A 552 -27.63 39.23 12.84
C ASN A 552 -27.55 40.53 12.01
N THR A 553 -27.46 40.46 10.69
CA THR A 553 -27.44 41.66 9.83
C THR A 553 -28.83 42.09 9.36
N GLN A 554 -29.83 41.21 9.39
CA GLN A 554 -31.24 41.58 9.20
C GLN A 554 -31.90 42.14 10.47
N SER A 555 -31.40 41.79 11.68
CA SER A 555 -31.90 42.38 12.93
C SER A 555 -31.35 43.78 13.21
N LEU A 556 -30.20 44.15 12.63
CA LEU A 556 -29.56 45.46 12.82
C LEU A 556 -29.98 46.53 11.81
N SER A 557 -30.88 46.22 10.85
CA SER A 557 -31.30 47.17 9.81
C SER A 557 -32.73 47.72 9.95
N ALA A 558 -33.43 47.40 11.06
CA ALA A 558 -34.79 47.88 11.30
C ALA A 558 -34.93 49.01 12.35
N GLU A 559 -33.85 49.44 13.02
CA GLU A 559 -33.95 50.42 14.14
C GLU A 559 -33.19 51.75 13.95
N SER A 560 -32.70 52.09 12.75
CA SER A 560 -31.94 53.35 12.58
C SER A 560 -32.25 54.13 11.31
N LEU A 561 -33.54 54.22 10.93
CA LEU A 561 -34.04 55.18 9.93
C LEU A 561 -35.16 56.08 10.47
N GLU A 562 -35.20 56.28 11.78
CA GLU A 562 -35.87 57.42 12.43
C GLU A 562 -34.83 58.17 13.26
N ASN A 563 -34.02 59.00 12.58
CA ASN A 563 -33.49 60.28 13.04
C ASN A 563 -32.24 60.66 12.22
N LEU A 564 -32.40 61.78 11.51
CA LEU A 564 -31.43 62.59 10.74
C LEU A 564 -31.14 62.15 9.30
#